data_AF-A0A6L8ET92-F1
#
_entry.id   AF-A0A6L8ET92-F1
#
_cell.length_a   1.000
_cell.length_b   1.000
_cell.length_c   1.000
_cell.angle_alpha   90.00
_cell.angle_beta   90.00
_cell.angle_gamma   90.00
#
_symmetry.space_group_name_H-M   'P 1'
#
loop_
_entity.id
_entity.type
_entity.pdbx_description
1 polymer ?
#
loop_
_entity_poly.entity_id
_entity_poly.type
_entity_poly.pdbx_seq_one_letter_code
_entity_poly.pdbx_strand_id
1 'polypeptide(L)'
;MDEKQELVEIYKLHAELADSVSKQRGTANRFYMLVLSGLAVLFSTFLQRENGVPLGWLMVGFGLFGMLLASAWYIVIRSYRQLNSGKFRALHELEEKLAYPFFKREWDLLAEGKEQKTYWRLTVVETFVPTIFFVCFTALLIIGLVFVYW
;
A
#
# COMPACT_ATOMS: atom_id res chain seq x y z
N MET A 1 17.48 7.00 36.41
CA MET A 1 17.62 7.65 35.09
C MET A 1 17.07 9.05 35.23
N ASP A 2 17.69 10.07 34.64
CA ASP A 2 17.14 11.43 34.67
C ASP A 2 15.84 11.46 33.84
N GLU A 3 14.79 12.16 34.31
CA GLU A 3 13.46 12.18 33.67
C GLU A 3 13.55 12.60 32.19
N LYS A 4 14.47 13.51 31.86
CA LYS A 4 14.75 13.94 30.49
C LYS A 4 15.40 12.85 29.64
N GLN A 5 16.25 12.01 30.23
CA GLN A 5 16.88 10.90 29.50
C GLN A 5 15.83 9.84 29.12
N GLU A 6 14.92 9.52 30.05
CA GLU A 6 13.82 8.59 29.80
C GLU A 6 12.90 9.09 28.67
N LEU A 7 12.52 10.37 28.70
CA LEU A 7 11.71 10.97 27.65
C LEU A 7 12.38 10.89 26.26
N VAL A 8 13.68 11.17 26.19
CA VAL A 8 14.44 11.09 24.93
C VAL A 8 14.56 9.65 24.43
N GLU A 9 14.68 8.68 25.33
CA GLU A 9 14.74 7.26 24.97
C GLU A 9 13.39 6.78 24.40
N ILE A 10 12.28 7.13 25.06
CA ILE A 10 10.92 6.87 24.55
C ILE A 10 10.74 7.51 23.17
N TYR A 11 11.17 8.77 23.01
CA TYR A 11 11.09 9.47 21.73
C TYR A 11 11.84 8.73 20.61
N LYS A 12 13.09 8.33 20.86
CA LYS A 12 13.89 7.57 19.88
C LYS A 12 13.24 6.26 19.50
N LEU A 13 12.78 5.49 20.49
CA LEU A 13 12.07 4.23 20.24
C LEU A 13 10.82 4.43 19.40
N HIS A 14 10.01 5.45 19.70
CA HIS A 14 8.81 5.77 18.93
C HIS A 14 9.12 6.20 17.50
N ALA A 15 10.17 7.01 17.29
CA ALA A 15 10.63 7.41 15.96
C ALA A 15 11.07 6.20 15.12
N GLU A 16 11.85 5.27 15.72
CA GLU A 16 12.25 4.01 15.08
C GLU A 16 11.03 3.11 14.75
N LEU A 17 10.05 3.06 15.65
CA LEU A 17 8.81 2.32 15.44
C LEU A 17 7.92 2.95 14.33
N ALA A 18 8.02 4.26 14.09
CA ALA A 18 7.35 4.91 12.96
C ALA A 18 8.07 4.61 11.64
N ASP A 19 9.40 4.65 11.62
CA ASP A 19 10.20 4.32 10.44
C ASP A 19 10.04 2.85 10.02
N SER A 20 10.05 1.92 10.99
CA SER A 20 9.84 0.49 10.72
C SER A 20 8.49 0.18 10.04
N VAL A 21 7.43 0.90 10.39
CA VAL A 21 6.12 0.77 9.72
C VAL A 21 6.21 1.23 8.25
N SER A 22 6.95 2.31 7.99
CA SER A 22 7.19 2.78 6.61
C SER A 22 7.96 1.74 5.80
N LYS A 23 8.98 1.09 6.40
CA LYS A 23 9.70 -0.04 5.78
C LYS A 23 8.79 -1.23 5.50
N GLN A 24 7.92 -1.59 6.44
CA GLN A 24 6.94 -2.67 6.27
C GLN A 24 5.96 -2.38 5.12
N ARG A 25 5.47 -1.13 4.99
CA ARG A 25 4.64 -0.71 3.85
C ARG A 25 5.36 -0.93 2.52
N GLY A 26 6.64 -0.54 2.43
CA GLY A 26 7.45 -0.77 1.23
C GLY A 26 7.60 -2.26 0.88
N THR A 27 7.77 -3.13 1.88
CA THR A 27 7.83 -4.58 1.68
C THR A 27 6.48 -5.16 1.23
N ALA A 28 5.36 -4.72 1.83
CA ALA A 28 4.03 -5.13 1.39
C ALA A 28 3.75 -4.73 -0.07
N ASN A 29 4.12 -3.52 -0.47
CA ASN A 29 3.97 -3.07 -1.86
C ASN A 29 4.76 -3.96 -2.84
N ARG A 30 6.01 -4.30 -2.53
CA ARG A 30 6.81 -5.23 -3.34
C ARG A 30 6.18 -6.62 -3.43
N PHE A 31 5.67 -7.13 -2.31
CA PHE A 31 5.00 -8.43 -2.26
C PHE A 31 3.81 -8.48 -3.24
N TYR A 32 2.88 -7.52 -3.15
CA TYR A 32 1.71 -7.50 -4.03
C TYR A 32 2.08 -7.28 -5.50
N MET A 33 3.07 -6.44 -5.80
CA MET A 33 3.59 -6.28 -7.16
C MET A 33 4.09 -7.61 -7.74
N LEU A 34 4.86 -8.38 -6.95
CA LEU A 34 5.37 -9.69 -7.36
C LEU A 34 4.24 -10.70 -7.56
N VAL A 35 3.28 -10.76 -6.64
CA VAL A 35 2.14 -11.69 -6.73
C VAL A 35 1.28 -11.39 -7.95
N LEU A 36 0.93 -10.12 -8.20
CA LEU A 36 0.10 -9.74 -9.35
C LEU A 36 0.84 -9.91 -10.68
N SER A 37 2.14 -9.61 -10.72
CA SER A 37 2.97 -9.86 -11.92
C SER A 37 3.11 -11.35 -12.20
N GLY A 38 3.34 -12.16 -11.15
CA GLY A 38 3.37 -13.61 -11.24
C GLY A 38 2.04 -14.18 -11.72
N LEU A 39 0.92 -13.65 -11.24
CA LEU A 39 -0.42 -14.04 -11.69
C LEU A 39 -0.61 -13.75 -13.19
N ALA A 40 -0.12 -12.61 -13.69
CA ALA A 40 -0.18 -12.28 -15.12
C ALA A 40 0.69 -13.21 -15.97
N VAL A 41 1.88 -13.58 -15.50
CA VAL A 41 2.74 -14.56 -16.16
C VAL A 41 2.07 -15.93 -16.19
N LEU A 42 1.51 -16.38 -15.06
CA LEU A 42 0.75 -17.62 -14.98
C LEU A 42 -0.39 -17.61 -15.99
N PHE A 43 -1.20 -16.55 -16.04
CA PHE A 43 -2.27 -16.41 -17.02
C PHE A 43 -1.76 -16.58 -18.47
N SER A 44 -0.68 -15.89 -18.83
CA SER A 44 -0.03 -16.02 -20.16
C SER A 44 0.42 -17.44 -20.48
N THR A 45 0.97 -18.18 -19.51
CA THR A 45 1.37 -19.58 -19.73
C THR A 45 0.18 -20.51 -19.93
N PHE A 46 -0.92 -20.28 -19.21
CA PHE A 46 -2.16 -21.04 -19.38
C PHE A 46 -2.82 -20.75 -20.73
N LEU A 47 -2.73 -19.53 -21.26
CA LEU A 47 -3.23 -19.20 -22.60
C LEU A 47 -2.54 -20.01 -23.71
N GLN A 48 -1.26 -20.34 -23.55
CA GLN A 48 -0.46 -21.02 -24.57
C GLN A 48 -0.59 -22.55 -24.53
N ARG A 49 -1.11 -23.11 -23.44
CA ARG A 49 -1.25 -24.55 -23.28
C ARG A 49 -2.69 -24.99 -23.55
N GLU A 50 -2.84 -26.12 -24.23
CA GLU A 50 -4.12 -26.81 -24.34
C GLU A 50 -4.43 -27.51 -23.02
N ASN A 51 -5.26 -26.87 -22.18
CA ASN A 51 -5.54 -27.32 -20.82
C ASN A 51 -6.91 -28.00 -20.68
N GLY A 52 -7.68 -28.10 -21.77
CA GLY A 52 -9.08 -28.54 -21.76
C GLY A 52 -10.06 -27.58 -21.06
N VAL A 53 -9.57 -26.50 -20.44
CA VAL A 53 -10.38 -25.45 -19.81
C VAL A 53 -10.75 -24.40 -20.86
N PRO A 54 -12.04 -24.05 -21.04
CA PRO A 54 -12.43 -22.99 -21.95
C PRO A 54 -11.82 -21.65 -21.54
N LEU A 55 -11.38 -20.88 -22.53
CA LEU A 55 -10.70 -19.58 -22.33
C LEU A 55 -11.52 -18.62 -21.44
N GLY A 56 -12.83 -18.55 -21.66
CA GLY A 56 -13.72 -17.69 -20.86
C GLY A 56 -13.67 -17.99 -19.37
N TRP A 57 -13.72 -19.27 -18.97
CA TRP A 57 -13.62 -19.68 -17.57
C TRP A 57 -12.26 -19.34 -16.95
N LEU A 58 -11.20 -19.46 -17.74
CA LEU A 58 -9.85 -19.11 -17.31
C LEU A 58 -9.74 -17.60 -17.06
N MET A 59 -10.26 -16.77 -17.97
CA MET A 59 -10.31 -15.32 -17.82
C MET A 59 -11.14 -14.88 -16.61
N VAL A 60 -12.29 -15.52 -16.37
CA VAL A 60 -13.12 -15.25 -15.18
C VAL A 60 -12.37 -15.59 -13.89
N GLY A 61 -11.72 -16.76 -13.81
CA GLY A 61 -10.99 -17.19 -12.63
C GLY A 61 -9.82 -16.26 -12.29
N PHE A 62 -8.97 -15.96 -13.27
CA PHE A 62 -7.83 -15.05 -13.09
C PHE A 62 -8.28 -13.60 -12.85
N GLY A 63 -9.32 -13.15 -13.53
CA GLY A 63 -9.93 -11.83 -13.34
C GLY A 63 -10.44 -11.65 -11.92
N LEU A 64 -11.22 -12.60 -11.40
CA LEU A 64 -11.75 -12.54 -10.04
C LEU A 64 -10.63 -12.56 -9.00
N PHE A 65 -9.67 -13.49 -9.14
CA PHE A 65 -8.58 -13.62 -8.19
C PHE A 65 -7.66 -12.39 -8.17
N GLY A 66 -7.30 -11.86 -9.34
CA GLY A 66 -6.50 -10.65 -9.46
C GLY A 66 -7.20 -9.42 -8.90
N MET A 67 -8.52 -9.30 -9.11
CA MET A 67 -9.34 -8.21 -8.55
C MET A 67 -9.37 -8.26 -7.01
N LEU A 68 -9.51 -9.45 -6.43
CA LEU A 68 -9.46 -9.64 -4.97
C LEU A 68 -8.09 -9.28 -4.39
N LEU A 69 -7.01 -9.70 -5.04
CA LEU A 69 -5.64 -9.36 -4.62
C LEU A 69 -5.36 -7.86 -4.71
N ALA A 70 -5.77 -7.21 -5.80
CA ALA A 70 -5.63 -5.76 -5.95
C ALA A 70 -6.43 -4.99 -4.88
N SER A 71 -7.62 -5.46 -4.54
CA SER A 71 -8.44 -4.90 -3.46
C SER A 71 -7.78 -5.07 -2.09
N ALA A 72 -7.25 -6.27 -1.81
CA ALA A 72 -6.52 -6.54 -0.58
C ALA A 72 -5.29 -5.63 -0.46
N TRP A 73 -4.55 -5.44 -1.56
CA TRP A 73 -3.40 -4.53 -1.59
C TRP A 73 -3.80 -3.10 -1.25
N TYR A 74 -4.89 -2.59 -1.85
CA TYR A 74 -5.43 -1.27 -1.53
C TYR A 74 -5.75 -1.12 -0.04
N ILE A 75 -6.41 -2.12 0.56
CA ILE A 75 -6.77 -2.12 1.98
C ILE A 75 -5.52 -2.08 2.86
N VAL A 76 -4.49 -2.88 2.51
CA VAL A 76 -3.22 -2.92 3.25
C VAL A 76 -2.51 -1.56 3.22
N ILE A 77 -2.41 -0.91 2.06
CA ILE A 77 -1.84 0.45 1.95
C ILE A 77 -2.62 1.43 2.84
N ARG A 78 -3.95 1.38 2.80
CA ARG A 78 -4.80 2.26 3.62
C ARG A 78 -4.59 2.03 5.12
N SER A 79 -4.48 0.76 5.54
CA SER A 79 -4.21 0.38 6.93
C SER A 79 -2.87 0.93 7.42
N TYR A 80 -1.81 0.75 6.63
CA TYR A 80 -0.49 1.31 6.95
C TYR A 80 -0.51 2.84 7.05
N ARG A 81 -1.25 3.53 6.17
CA ARG A 81 -1.42 5.00 6.28
C ARG A 81 -2.10 5.39 7.59
N GLN A 82 -3.18 4.70 7.96
CA GLN A 82 -3.91 5.00 9.20
C GLN A 82 -3.05 4.75 10.44
N LEU A 83 -2.35 3.62 10.48
CA LEU A 83 -1.43 3.29 11.57
C LEU A 83 -0.31 4.33 11.70
N ASN A 84 0.31 4.70 10.58
CA ASN A 84 1.39 5.68 10.60
C ASN A 84 0.88 7.05 11.07
N SER A 85 -0.28 7.49 10.59
CA SER A 85 -0.90 8.74 11.05
C SER A 85 -1.18 8.74 12.56
N GLY A 86 -1.60 7.61 13.14
CA GLY A 86 -1.79 7.48 14.57
C GLY A 86 -0.47 7.57 15.34
N LYS A 87 0.58 6.87 14.87
CA LYS A 87 1.92 6.93 15.48
C LYS A 87 2.52 8.34 15.44
N PHE A 88 2.39 9.05 14.32
CA PHE A 88 2.86 10.43 14.20
C PHE A 88 2.12 11.39 15.14
N ARG A 89 0.81 11.19 15.36
CA ARG A 89 0.06 12.00 16.33
C ARG A 89 0.60 11.80 17.75
N ALA A 90 0.78 10.55 18.17
CA ALA A 90 1.36 10.24 19.48
C ALA A 90 2.80 10.79 19.62
N LEU A 91 3.59 10.76 18.54
CA LEU A 91 4.92 11.33 18.50
C LEU A 91 4.90 12.85 18.70
N HIS A 92 3.99 13.56 18.03
CA HIS A 92 3.82 15.02 18.21
C HIS A 92 3.38 15.38 19.62
N GLU A 93 2.49 14.61 20.25
CA GLU A 93 2.10 14.81 21.66
C GLU A 93 3.29 14.64 22.61
N LEU A 94 4.19 13.69 22.30
CA LEU A 94 5.42 13.50 23.07
C LEU A 94 6.43 14.63 22.84
N GLU A 95 6.48 15.18 21.63
CA GLU A 95 7.34 16.32 21.27
C GLU A 95 7.00 17.61 22.01
N GLU A 96 5.76 17.78 22.50
CA GLU A 96 5.39 18.94 23.33
C GLU A 96 6.15 19.00 24.66
N LYS A 97 6.68 17.86 25.11
CA LYS A 97 7.49 17.75 26.33
C LYS A 97 8.99 17.91 26.05
N LEU A 98 9.40 17.95 24.78
CA LEU A 98 10.78 18.10 24.34
C LEU A 98 11.08 19.56 24.01
N ALA A 99 12.36 19.95 24.15
CA ALA A 99 12.80 21.30 23.83
C ALA A 99 12.68 21.65 22.34
N TYR A 100 12.67 20.63 21.47
CA TYR A 100 12.60 20.82 20.03
C TYR A 100 11.71 19.74 19.37
N PRO A 101 10.57 20.14 18.77
CA PRO A 101 9.64 19.21 18.13
C PRO A 101 10.02 19.00 16.66
N PHE A 102 10.94 18.06 16.42
CA PHE A 102 11.55 17.84 15.10
C PHE A 102 10.52 17.43 14.04
N PHE A 103 9.74 16.38 14.31
CA PHE A 103 8.78 15.82 13.36
C PHE A 103 7.60 16.75 13.11
N LYS A 104 7.12 17.45 14.15
CA LYS A 104 6.12 18.51 13.98
C LYS A 104 6.61 19.59 13.03
N ARG A 105 7.85 20.06 13.24
CA ARG A 105 8.44 21.10 12.39
C ARG A 105 8.70 20.61 10.97
N GLU A 106 9.11 19.36 10.80
CA GLU A 106 9.19 18.72 9.48
C GLU A 106 7.83 18.71 8.78
N TRP A 107 6.78 18.31 9.50
CA TRP A 107 5.41 18.28 8.95
C TRP A 107 4.89 19.66 8.56
N ASP A 108 5.20 20.69 9.34
CA ASP A 108 4.89 22.09 9.04
C ASP A 108 5.64 22.59 7.79
N LEU A 109 6.92 22.24 7.64
CA LEU A 109 7.72 22.55 6.45
C LEU A 109 7.19 21.87 5.18
N LEU A 110 6.56 20.72 5.33
CA LEU A 110 5.86 20.00 4.25
C LEU A 110 4.44 20.53 4.01
N ALA A 111 4.08 21.70 4.56
CA ALA A 111 2.76 22.32 4.48
C ALA A 111 1.63 21.37 4.90
N GLU A 112 1.90 20.51 5.87
CA GLU A 112 0.99 19.46 6.35
C GLU A 112 0.44 18.53 5.25
N GLY A 113 1.14 18.44 4.10
CA GLY A 113 0.66 17.73 2.92
C GLY A 113 -0.59 18.33 2.27
N LYS A 114 -0.95 19.59 2.58
CA LYS A 114 -2.05 20.35 1.95
C LYS A 114 -1.65 20.88 0.57
N GLU A 115 -0.38 21.19 0.38
CA GLU A 115 0.15 21.73 -0.87
C GLU A 115 0.88 20.66 -1.69
N GLN A 116 0.29 20.26 -2.82
CA GLN A 116 0.92 19.28 -3.73
C GLN A 116 2.24 19.77 -4.34
N LYS A 117 2.42 21.10 -4.45
CA LYS A 117 3.69 21.70 -4.92
C LYS A 117 4.84 21.47 -3.94
N THR A 118 4.53 21.31 -2.65
CA THR A 118 5.50 21.21 -1.55
C THR A 118 5.72 19.74 -1.18
N TYR A 119 4.66 18.92 -1.17
CA TYR A 119 4.77 17.49 -0.89
C TYR A 119 3.72 16.65 -1.65
N TRP A 120 4.20 15.77 -2.52
CA TRP A 120 3.35 14.72 -3.08
C TRP A 120 3.15 13.62 -2.05
N ARG A 121 1.89 13.43 -1.61
CA ARG A 121 1.56 12.33 -0.70
C ARG A 121 1.87 11.01 -1.38
N LEU A 122 2.91 10.34 -0.90
CA LEU A 122 3.36 9.06 -1.43
C LEU A 122 2.23 8.02 -1.50
N THR A 123 1.24 8.11 -0.59
CA THR A 123 0.06 7.25 -0.63
C THR A 123 -0.80 7.42 -1.88
N VAL A 124 -0.88 8.60 -2.48
CA VAL A 124 -1.65 8.79 -3.73
C VAL A 124 -1.00 8.00 -4.87
N VAL A 125 0.34 8.06 -4.95
CA VAL A 125 1.12 7.30 -5.92
C VAL A 125 1.04 5.79 -5.66
N GLU A 126 1.19 5.38 -4.40
CA GLU A 126 1.13 3.96 -4.01
C GLU A 126 -0.27 3.36 -4.21
N THR A 127 -1.34 4.16 -4.10
CA THR A 127 -2.72 3.71 -4.30
C THR A 127 -3.09 3.63 -5.79
N PHE A 128 -2.39 4.37 -6.65
CA PHE A 128 -2.66 4.38 -8.09
C PHE A 128 -2.38 3.01 -8.74
N VAL A 129 -1.29 2.35 -8.33
CA VAL A 129 -0.88 1.04 -8.89
C VAL A 129 -1.90 -0.08 -8.64
N PRO A 130 -2.37 -0.36 -7.40
CA PRO A 130 -3.42 -1.36 -7.18
C PRO A 130 -4.72 -1.02 -7.91
N THR A 131 -5.06 0.26 -8.07
CA THR A 131 -6.23 0.66 -8.86
C THR A 131 -6.09 0.29 -10.34
N ILE A 132 -4.91 0.48 -10.94
CA ILE A 132 -4.66 0.02 -12.33
C ILE A 132 -4.86 -1.50 -12.42
N PHE A 133 -4.24 -2.27 -11.54
CA PHE A 133 -4.39 -3.73 -11.57
C PHE A 133 -5.86 -4.14 -11.38
N PHE A 134 -6.57 -3.52 -10.44
CA PHE A 134 -7.99 -3.77 -10.24
C PHE A 134 -8.79 -3.57 -11.54
N VAL A 135 -8.62 -2.42 -12.22
CA VAL A 135 -9.30 -2.13 -13.49
C VAL A 135 -8.94 -3.15 -14.57
N CYS A 136 -7.66 -3.51 -14.72
CA CYS A 136 -7.23 -4.51 -15.69
C CYS A 136 -7.88 -5.88 -15.43
N PHE A 137 -7.91 -6.33 -14.18
CA PHE A 137 -8.53 -7.62 -13.82
C PHE A 137 -10.06 -7.58 -13.91
N THR A 138 -10.70 -6.45 -13.63
CA THR A 138 -12.14 -6.26 -13.88
C THR A 138 -12.46 -6.35 -15.37
N ALA A 139 -11.67 -5.70 -16.24
CA ALA A 139 -11.83 -5.81 -17.68
C ALA A 139 -11.66 -7.26 -18.16
N LEU A 140 -10.63 -7.97 -17.64
CA LEU A 140 -10.41 -9.38 -17.94
C LEU A 140 -11.61 -10.26 -17.55
N LEU A 141 -12.19 -10.01 -16.37
CA LEU A 141 -13.37 -10.72 -15.88
C LEU A 141 -14.58 -10.49 -16.80
N ILE A 142 -14.85 -9.24 -17.20
CA ILE A 142 -15.98 -8.91 -18.08
C ILE A 142 -15.82 -9.59 -19.44
N ILE A 143 -14.63 -9.53 -20.04
CA ILE A 143 -14.36 -10.21 -21.31
C ILE A 143 -14.53 -11.73 -21.15
N GLY A 144 -14.02 -12.30 -20.06
CA GLY A 144 -14.18 -13.71 -19.75
C GLY A 144 -15.65 -14.13 -19.67
N LEU A 145 -16.49 -13.34 -18.99
CA LEU A 145 -17.93 -13.60 -18.93
C LEU A 145 -18.56 -13.58 -20.33
N VAL A 146 -18.24 -12.60 -21.17
CA VAL A 146 -18.73 -12.56 -22.56
C VAL A 146 -18.38 -13.84 -23.32
N PHE A 147 -17.12 -14.30 -23.20
CA PHE A 147 -16.66 -15.56 -23.83
C PHE A 147 -17.28 -16.83 -23.25
N VAL A 148 -17.83 -16.81 -22.04
CA VAL A 148 -18.53 -17.97 -21.46
C VAL A 148 -19.97 -18.07 -21.97
N TYR A 149 -20.61 -16.93 -22.26
CA TYR A 149 -22.01 -16.86 -22.69
C TYR A 149 -22.21 -16.81 -24.22
N TRP A 150 -21.13 -16.68 -25.00
CA TRP A 150 -21.11 -16.75 -26.46
C TRP A 150 -20.52 -18.08 -26.92
#